data_AF-A0A1V0GB35-F1
#
_entry.id   AF-A0A1V0GB35-F1
#
_cell.length_a   1.000
_cell.length_b   1.000
_cell.length_c   1.000
_cell.angle_alpha   90.00
_cell.angle_beta   90.00
_cell.angle_gamma   90.00
#
_symmetry.space_group_name_H-M   'P 1'
#
loop_
_entity.id
_entity.type
_entity.pdbx_description
1 polymer ?
#
loop_
_entity_poly.entity_id
_entity_poly.type
_entity_poly.pdbx_seq_one_letter_code
_entity_poly.pdbx_strand_id
1 'polypeptide(L)'
;MKKELAEIGFSEAELDSIFARLFEIDRLTLNVDRHWNNFGIIFSKDEPPYLLTLFDFGYSLGVTFPRTMPTHVAIRKSKAMTVSKSFDKQCELAGTFSFDIQDSFIEFLKNRKTREAHIFLSRINKYYN
;
A
#
# COMPACT_ATOMS: atom_id res chain seq x y z
N MET A 1 -6.83 17.63 2.39
CA MET A 1 -6.15 16.96 1.29
C MET A 1 -7.01 16.54 0.09
N LYS A 2 -7.99 15.61 0.11
CA LYS A 2 -8.84 15.36 -1.10
C LYS A 2 -9.43 16.67 -1.66
N LYS A 3 -9.86 17.55 -0.75
CA LYS A 3 -10.32 18.91 -1.06
C LYS A 3 -9.23 19.80 -1.70
N GLU A 4 -8.01 19.79 -1.18
CA GLU A 4 -6.88 20.56 -1.74
C GLU A 4 -6.44 20.03 -3.11
N LEU A 5 -6.47 18.71 -3.32
CA LEU A 5 -6.18 18.09 -4.60
C LEU A 5 -7.29 18.37 -5.63
N ALA A 6 -8.54 18.44 -5.19
CA ALA A 6 -9.65 18.87 -6.03
C ALA A 6 -9.51 20.34 -6.46
N GLU A 7 -9.01 21.21 -5.58
CA GLU A 7 -8.76 22.63 -5.87
C GLU A 7 -7.69 22.86 -6.95
N ILE A 8 -6.77 21.91 -7.16
CA ILE A 8 -5.73 21.96 -8.20
C ILE A 8 -6.08 21.17 -9.47
N GLY A 9 -7.33 20.70 -9.60
CA GLY A 9 -7.88 20.15 -10.83
C GLY A 9 -8.06 18.63 -10.89
N PHE A 10 -7.82 17.90 -9.81
CA PHE A 10 -8.14 16.47 -9.76
C PHE A 10 -9.64 16.23 -9.54
N SER A 11 -10.22 15.26 -10.24
CA SER A 11 -11.59 14.83 -9.93
C SER A 11 -11.65 13.97 -8.67
N GLU A 12 -12.74 14.04 -7.91
CA GLU A 12 -12.91 13.21 -6.71
C GLU A 12 -12.86 11.71 -7.04
N ALA A 13 -13.50 11.29 -8.14
CA ALA A 13 -13.49 9.90 -8.60
C ALA A 13 -12.07 9.40 -8.96
N GLU A 14 -11.24 10.25 -9.54
CA GLU A 14 -9.85 9.91 -9.84
C GLU A 14 -9.03 9.75 -8.58
N LEU A 15 -9.15 10.69 -7.63
CA LEU A 15 -8.48 10.60 -6.34
C LEU A 15 -8.91 9.35 -5.56
N ASP A 16 -10.19 9.03 -5.58
CA ASP A 16 -10.73 7.81 -4.97
C ASP A 16 -10.10 6.56 -5.59
N SER A 17 -10.04 6.50 -6.92
CA SER A 17 -9.42 5.39 -7.64
C SER A 17 -7.93 5.24 -7.32
N ILE A 18 -7.19 6.35 -7.24
CA ILE A 18 -5.75 6.33 -6.97
C ILE A 18 -5.48 5.91 -5.52
N PHE A 19 -6.19 6.50 -4.55
CA PHE A 19 -6.02 6.15 -3.15
C PHE A 19 -6.50 4.73 -2.84
N ALA A 20 -7.54 4.23 -3.50
CA ALA A 20 -8.01 2.85 -3.33
C ALA A 20 -6.94 1.85 -3.75
N ARG A 21 -6.33 2.06 -4.93
CA ARG A 21 -5.19 1.25 -5.39
C ARG A 21 -4.02 1.30 -4.41
N LEU A 22 -3.68 2.50 -3.95
CA LEU A 22 -2.54 2.68 -3.06
C LEU A 22 -2.72 2.02 -1.71
N PHE A 23 -3.86 2.22 -1.05
CA PHE A 23 -4.12 1.64 0.26
C PHE A 23 -4.22 0.12 0.18
N GLU A 24 -4.70 -0.42 -0.93
CA GLU A 24 -4.67 -1.86 -1.15
C GLU A 24 -3.23 -2.38 -1.31
N ILE A 25 -2.33 -1.64 -1.97
CA ILE A 25 -0.89 -1.98 -1.98
C ILE A 25 -0.29 -1.88 -0.57
N ASP A 26 -0.58 -0.81 0.18
CA ASP A 26 -0.10 -0.66 1.56
C ASP A 26 -0.61 -1.80 2.44
N ARG A 27 -1.78 -2.38 2.14
CA ARG A 27 -2.38 -3.50 2.88
C ARG A 27 -1.70 -4.82 2.63
N LEU A 28 -1.32 -5.04 1.38
CA LEU A 28 -0.55 -6.19 0.94
C LEU A 28 0.92 -6.10 1.40
N THR A 29 1.49 -4.90 1.39
CA THR A 29 2.90 -4.67 1.74
C THR A 29 3.13 -4.38 3.21
N LEU A 30 2.09 -4.05 3.98
CA LEU A 30 2.20 -3.53 5.35
C LEU A 30 3.14 -2.33 5.43
N ASN A 31 2.93 -1.34 4.56
CA ASN A 31 3.72 -0.12 4.56
C ASN A 31 3.47 0.68 5.85
N VAL A 32 4.50 0.83 6.67
CA VAL A 32 4.42 1.56 7.94
C VAL A 32 4.79 3.04 7.82
N ASP A 33 5.41 3.43 6.70
CA ASP A 33 5.96 4.76 6.48
C ASP A 33 5.24 5.50 5.34
N ARG A 34 3.93 5.25 5.18
CA ARG A 34 3.12 6.00 4.22
C ARG A 34 2.87 7.41 4.76
N HIS A 35 3.46 8.40 4.09
CA HIS A 35 3.22 9.81 4.37
C HIS A 35 3.18 10.65 3.09
N TRP A 36 2.82 11.93 3.21
CA TRP A 36 2.60 12.82 2.07
C TRP A 36 3.83 13.06 1.19
N ASN A 37 5.04 12.95 1.74
CA ASN A 37 6.25 13.07 0.93
C ASN A 37 6.48 11.87 -0.01
N ASN A 38 5.67 10.81 0.08
CA ASN A 38 5.68 9.71 -0.90
C ASN A 38 4.70 9.95 -2.05
N PHE A 39 4.28 11.19 -2.27
CA PHE A 39 3.46 11.57 -3.42
C PHE A 39 4.15 12.73 -4.14
N GLY A 40 4.13 12.66 -5.47
CA GLY A 40 4.49 13.74 -6.36
C GLY A 40 3.29 14.15 -7.19
N ILE A 41 3.26 15.39 -7.64
CA ILE A 41 2.28 15.86 -8.62
C ILE A 41 3.06 16.33 -9.83
N ILE A 42 2.71 15.78 -11.00
CA ILE A 42 3.28 16.19 -12.26
C ILE A 42 2.27 17.12 -12.93
N PHE A 43 2.71 18.36 -13.17
CA PHE A 43 1.96 19.30 -13.99
C PHE A 43 2.57 19.27 -15.39
N SER A 44 1.75 18.90 -16.37
CA SER A 44 2.06 19.06 -17.79
C SER A 44 1.37 20.33 -18.31
N LYS A 45 1.95 20.94 -19.33
CA LYS A 45 1.37 22.14 -19.95
C LYS A 45 0.09 21.82 -20.74
N ASP A 46 0.05 20.63 -21.33
CA ASP A 46 -0.98 20.23 -22.30
C ASP A 46 -1.83 19.03 -21.80
N GLU A 47 -1.52 18.49 -20.62
CA GLU A 47 -2.23 17.34 -20.03
C GLU A 47 -2.73 17.68 -18.61
N PRO A 48 -3.83 17.03 -18.16
CA PRO A 48 -4.28 17.14 -16.77
C PRO A 48 -3.16 16.80 -15.77
N PRO A 49 -3.19 17.40 -14.56
CA PRO A 49 -2.23 17.07 -13.52
C PRO A 49 -2.30 15.58 -13.19
N TYR A 50 -1.16 14.96 -12.94
CA TYR A 50 -1.07 13.54 -12.60
C TYR A 50 -0.52 13.36 -11.19
N LEU A 51 -1.22 12.59 -10.36
CA LEU A 51 -0.76 12.25 -9.02
C LEU A 51 0.15 11.01 -9.12
N LEU A 52 1.44 11.25 -8.95
CA LEU A 52 2.45 10.20 -8.91
C LEU A 52 2.57 9.65 -7.49
N THR A 53 2.29 8.37 -7.32
CA THR A 53 2.61 7.68 -6.08
C THR A 53 4.08 7.27 -6.10
N LEU A 54 4.91 7.88 -5.25
CA LEU A 54 6.28 7.44 -5.08
C LEU A 54 6.26 6.13 -4.28
N PHE A 55 6.69 5.06 -4.95
CA PHE A 55 6.76 3.73 -4.36
C PHE A 55 7.99 3.60 -3.45
N ASP A 56 7.97 4.34 -2.34
CA ASP A 56 8.90 4.17 -1.25
C ASP A 56 8.34 3.14 -0.25
N PHE A 57 8.77 1.89 -0.44
CA PHE A 57 8.41 0.75 0.41
C PHE A 57 9.61 0.26 1.22
N GLY A 58 10.62 1.11 1.44
CA GLY A 58 11.85 0.75 2.16
C GLY A 58 11.61 0.26 3.59
N TYR A 59 10.43 0.55 4.16
CA TYR A 59 10.00 0.19 5.50
C TYR A 59 8.86 -0.85 5.54
N SER A 60 8.46 -1.40 4.39
CA SER A 60 7.38 -2.38 4.25
C SER A 60 7.80 -3.81 4.60
N LEU A 61 6.84 -4.74 4.66
CA LEU A 61 7.04 -6.19 4.79
C LEU A 61 7.90 -6.58 6.01
N GLY A 62 7.87 -5.76 7.06
CA GLY A 62 8.57 -6.00 8.32
C GLY A 62 10.09 -5.97 8.22
N VAL A 63 10.66 -5.35 7.18
CA VAL A 63 12.12 -5.21 6.98
C VAL A 63 12.81 -4.48 8.13
N THR A 64 12.08 -3.63 8.86
CA THR A 64 12.54 -2.94 10.09
C THR A 64 12.74 -3.86 11.28
N PHE A 65 12.14 -5.05 11.28
CA PHE A 65 12.20 -5.95 12.41
C PHE A 65 13.34 -6.97 12.25
N PRO A 66 14.03 -7.33 13.35
CA PRO A 66 15.07 -8.36 13.33
C PRO A 66 14.60 -9.65 12.67
N ARG A 67 15.45 -10.31 11.89
CA ARG A 67 15.12 -11.57 11.20
C ARG A 67 14.71 -12.70 12.16
N THR A 68 15.14 -12.64 13.41
CA THR A 68 14.77 -13.58 14.48
C THR A 68 13.34 -13.38 15.00
N MET A 69 12.69 -12.25 14.70
CA MET A 69 11.31 -12.01 15.10
C MET A 69 10.34 -12.90 14.31
N PRO A 70 9.43 -13.62 14.97
CA PRO A 70 8.42 -14.43 14.28
C PRO A 70 7.55 -13.58 13.34
N THR A 71 7.23 -14.12 12.16
CA THR A 71 6.46 -13.44 11.11
C THR A 71 5.14 -12.84 11.61
N HIS A 72 4.38 -13.59 12.41
CA HIS A 72 3.10 -13.11 12.94
C HIS A 72 3.26 -11.90 13.90
N VAL A 73 4.38 -11.83 14.64
CA VAL A 73 4.69 -10.69 15.50
C VAL A 73 5.07 -9.47 14.67
N ALA A 74 5.88 -9.66 13.61
CA ALA A 74 6.26 -8.60 12.68
C ALA A 74 5.02 -7.98 12.02
N ILE A 75 4.09 -8.82 11.52
CA ILE A 75 2.82 -8.37 10.94
C ILE A 75 2.01 -7.54 11.95
N ARG A 76 1.85 -8.06 13.19
CA ARG A 76 1.10 -7.36 14.25
C ARG A 76 1.73 -6.01 14.58
N LYS A 77 3.06 -5.93 14.66
CA LYS A 77 3.77 -4.67 14.94
C LYS A 77 3.67 -3.69 13.78
N SER A 78 3.83 -4.13 12.53
CA SER A 78 3.64 -3.26 11.36
C SER A 78 2.25 -2.60 11.37
N LYS A 79 1.20 -3.38 11.59
CA LYS A 79 -0.18 -2.85 11.67
C LYS A 79 -0.40 -1.81 12.78
N ALA A 80 0.40 -1.86 13.85
CA ALA A 80 0.29 -0.93 14.96
C ALA A 80 1.12 0.36 14.76
N MET A 81 2.10 0.34 13.85
CA MET A 81 3.00 1.46 13.56
C MET A 81 2.51 2.38 12.45
N THR A 82 1.54 1.93 11.65
CA THR A 82 1.01 2.73 10.55
C THR A 82 0.42 4.04 11.06
N VAL A 83 0.65 5.13 10.33
CA VAL A 83 0.37 6.52 10.76
C VAL A 83 -1.10 6.74 11.12
N SER A 84 -2.04 5.98 10.54
CA SER A 84 -3.38 5.87 11.13
C SER A 84 -3.35 4.84 12.27
N LYS A 85 -3.86 5.23 13.43
CA LYS A 85 -4.08 4.35 14.59
C LYS A 85 -4.97 3.13 14.30
N SER A 86 -5.40 2.92 13.07
CA SER A 86 -5.90 1.66 12.54
C SER A 86 -5.63 1.60 11.04
N PHE A 87 -4.68 0.74 10.64
CA PHE A 87 -4.42 0.40 9.25
C PHE A 87 -5.69 0.00 8.48
N ASP A 88 -6.60 -0.70 9.17
CA ASP A 88 -7.86 -1.15 8.59
C ASP A 88 -8.78 0.07 8.28
N LYS A 89 -8.77 1.13 9.11
CA LYS A 89 -9.50 2.39 8.82
C LYS A 89 -8.92 3.15 7.62
N GLN A 90 -7.61 3.07 7.39
CA GLN A 90 -7.00 3.65 6.19
C GLN A 90 -7.51 2.95 4.93
N CYS A 91 -7.63 1.62 4.96
CA CYS A 91 -8.18 0.84 3.87
C CYS A 91 -9.68 1.11 3.65
N GLU A 92 -10.44 1.40 4.72
CA GLU A 92 -11.87 1.76 4.63
C GLU A 92 -12.11 3.15 4.01
N LEU A 93 -11.14 4.06 4.06
CA LEU A 93 -11.27 5.45 3.56
C LEU A 93 -11.15 5.58 2.04
N ALA A 94 -10.68 4.54 1.37
CA ALA A 94 -10.72 4.48 -0.08
C ALA A 94 -11.65 3.35 -0.49
N GLY A 95 -12.38 3.55 -1.59
CA GLY A 95 -13.33 2.54 -2.08
C GLY A 95 -12.67 1.17 -2.25
N THR A 96 -13.49 0.13 -2.38
CA THR A 96 -12.99 -1.23 -2.61
C THR A 96 -12.21 -1.29 -3.92
N PHE A 97 -10.91 -1.56 -3.82
CA PHE A 97 -10.08 -1.97 -4.95
C PHE A 97 -9.60 -3.39 -4.74
N SER A 98 -9.59 -4.20 -5.80
CA SER A 98 -9.12 -5.58 -5.77
C SER A 98 -8.15 -5.78 -6.91
N PHE A 99 -6.94 -6.25 -6.61
CA PHE A 99 -6.00 -6.68 -7.63
C PHE A 99 -6.42 -8.01 -8.23
N ASP A 100 -6.26 -8.15 -9.54
CA ASP A 100 -6.27 -9.46 -10.21
C ASP A 100 -4.91 -10.14 -9.98
N ILE A 101 -4.80 -10.86 -8.86
CA ILE A 101 -3.56 -11.51 -8.44
C ILE A 101 -3.37 -12.81 -9.23
N GLN A 102 -2.45 -12.76 -10.19
CA GLN A 102 -2.11 -13.90 -11.04
C GLN A 102 -1.44 -15.03 -10.27
N ASP A 103 -1.76 -16.29 -10.60
CA ASP A 103 -1.14 -17.48 -10.01
C ASP A 103 0.39 -17.48 -10.15
N SER A 104 0.90 -16.97 -11.27
CA SER A 104 2.34 -16.83 -11.52
C SER A 104 3.05 -15.94 -10.50
N PHE A 105 2.36 -14.90 -10.00
CA PHE A 105 2.89 -14.05 -8.93
C PHE A 105 2.88 -14.77 -7.58
N ILE A 106 1.85 -15.57 -7.30
CA ILE A 106 1.78 -16.41 -6.10
C ILE A 106 2.92 -17.45 -6.12
N GLU A 107 3.17 -18.09 -7.25
CA GLU A 107 4.28 -19.03 -7.42
C GLU A 107 5.64 -18.35 -7.24
N PHE A 108 5.81 -17.16 -7.84
CA PHE A 108 7.01 -16.34 -7.62
C PHE A 108 7.27 -16.09 -6.13
N LEU A 109 6.25 -15.68 -5.36
CA LEU A 109 6.37 -15.45 -3.91
C LEU A 109 6.73 -16.72 -3.15
N LYS A 110 6.09 -17.86 -3.45
CA LYS A 110 6.40 -19.16 -2.84
C LYS A 110 7.86 -19.58 -3.07
N ASN A 111 8.40 -19.31 -4.27
CA ASN A 111 9.75 -19.66 -4.65
C ASN A 111 10.83 -18.78 -3.99
N ARG A 112 10.50 -17.57 -3.55
CA ARG A 112 11.46 -16.65 -2.91
C ARG A 112 11.97 -17.15 -1.56
N LYS A 113 11.15 -17.87 -0.78
CA LYS A 113 11.47 -18.40 0.56
C LYS A 113 11.99 -17.34 1.56
N THR A 114 11.75 -16.06 1.32
CA THR A 114 12.12 -14.98 2.25
C THR A 114 10.98 -14.66 3.21
N ARG A 115 11.31 -14.00 4.33
CA ARG A 115 10.29 -13.56 5.29
C ARG A 115 9.30 -12.57 4.66
N GLU A 116 9.81 -11.66 3.84
CA GLU A 116 9.03 -10.64 3.14
C GLU A 116 8.02 -11.29 2.20
N ALA A 117 8.43 -12.32 1.45
CA ALA A 117 7.55 -13.09 0.59
C ALA A 117 6.48 -13.86 1.39
N HIS A 118 6.86 -14.46 2.54
CA HIS A 118 5.89 -15.10 3.42
C HIS A 118 4.88 -14.11 4.02
N ILE A 119 5.33 -12.91 4.39
CA ILE A 119 4.44 -11.84 4.86
C ILE A 119 3.47 -11.47 3.74
N PHE A 120 3.98 -11.13 2.55
CA PHE A 120 3.15 -10.73 1.41
C PHE A 120 2.12 -11.82 1.08
N LEU A 121 2.56 -13.08 0.96
CA LEU A 121 1.67 -14.21 0.70
C LEU A 121 0.60 -14.39 1.78
N SER A 122 0.95 -14.19 3.05
CA SER A 122 -0.02 -14.18 4.15
C SER A 122 -1.06 -13.06 4.02
N ARG A 123 -0.70 -11.90 3.44
CA ARG A 123 -1.65 -10.82 3.18
C ARG A 123 -2.58 -11.16 2.02
N ILE A 124 -2.04 -11.69 0.92
CA ILE A 124 -2.83 -12.17 -0.22
C ILE A 124 -3.86 -13.19 0.26
N ASN A 125 -3.42 -14.24 0.96
CA ASN A 125 -4.30 -15.30 1.46
C ASN A 125 -5.37 -14.82 2.44
N LYS A 126 -5.20 -13.66 3.07
CA LYS A 126 -6.18 -13.11 4.02
C LYS A 126 -7.30 -12.33 3.31
N TYR A 127 -7.00 -11.75 2.16
CA TYR A 127 -7.87 -10.75 1.54
C TYR A 127 -8.36 -11.14 0.15
N TYR A 128 -7.74 -12.14 -0.48
CA TYR A 128 -8.03 -12.59 -1.84
C TYR A 128 -8.37 -14.09 -1.92
N ASN A 129 -8.26 -14.82 -0.80
CA ASN A 129 -8.65 -16.23 -0.63
C ASN A 129 -9.53 -16.36 0.61
#